data_AF-A0AAU3KS31-F1
#
_entry.id   AF-A0AAU3KS31-F1
#
_cell.length_a   1.000
_cell.length_b   1.000
_cell.length_c   1.000
_cell.angle_alpha   90.00
_cell.angle_beta   90.00
_cell.angle_gamma   90.00
#
_symmetry.space_group_name_H-M   'P 1'
#
loop_
_entity.id
_entity.type
_entity.pdbx_description
1 polymer ?
#
loop_
_entity_poly.entity_id
_entity_poly.type
_entity_poly.pdbx_seq_one_letter_code
_entity_poly.pdbx_strand_id
1 'polypeptide(L)' 'MSRPPIHKWFKSSRSETGQQCVEVYLGDGVVGVRDTKDHGRGPELWFPGELWDEFIASGIWKR' A
#
# COMPACT_ATOMS: atom_id res chain seq x y z
N MET A 1 12.85 -2.92 2.90
CA MET A 1 12.59 -3.73 4.10
C MET A 1 12.30 -5.15 3.65
N SER A 2 13.03 -6.16 4.11
CA SER A 2 12.83 -7.54 3.62
C SER A 2 11.53 -8.19 4.15
N ARG A 3 10.88 -7.58 5.15
CA ARG A 3 9.54 -7.96 5.63
C ARG A 3 8.78 -6.69 6.04
N PRO A 4 7.66 -6.35 5.38
CA PRO A 4 6.82 -5.25 5.83
C PRO A 4 6.12 -5.60 7.16
N PRO A 5 5.82 -4.61 8.02
CA PRO A 5 4.98 -4.85 9.18
C PRO A 5 3.55 -5.19 8.76
N ILE A 6 2.89 -6.05 9.55
CA ILE A 6 1.48 -6.41 9.41
C ILE A 6 0.66 -5.70 10.51
N HIS A 7 -0.62 -5.45 10.24
CA HIS A 7 -1.56 -4.70 11.09
C HIS A 7 -1.11 -3.28 11.45
N LYS A 8 -0.24 -2.67 10.62
CA LYS A 8 0.26 -1.30 10.79
C LYS A 8 0.48 -0.64 9.44
N TRP A 9 0.25 0.66 9.38
CA TRP A 9 0.65 1.48 8.25
C TRP A 9 2.17 1.59 8.18
N PHE A 10 2.74 1.42 6.98
CA PHE A 10 4.16 1.63 6.73
C PHE A 10 4.38 2.26 5.36
N LYS A 11 5.41 3.09 5.26
CA LYS A 11 5.80 3.70 3.99
C LYS A 11 6.37 2.63 3.05
N SER A 12 5.87 2.60 1.81
CA SER A 12 6.38 1.70 0.77
C SER A 12 7.84 2.02 0.44
N SER A 13 8.66 0.99 0.22
CA SER A 13 10.03 1.18 -0.25
C SER A 13 10.11 1.64 -1.72
N ARG A 14 8.99 1.65 -2.43
CA ARG A 14 8.88 2.19 -3.80
C ARG A 14 8.54 3.69 -3.83
N SER A 15 8.40 4.33 -2.67
CA SER A 15 8.16 5.77 -2.57
C SER A 15 9.47 6.54 -2.64
N GLU A 16 9.68 7.29 -3.72
CA GLU A 16 10.83 8.16 -3.88
C GLU A 16 10.69 9.46 -3.07
N THR A 17 11.80 10.00 -2.58
CA THR A 17 11.83 11.26 -1.84
C THR A 17 11.36 12.42 -2.72
N GLY A 18 10.33 13.15 -2.27
CA GLY A 18 9.87 14.39 -2.91
C GLY A 18 8.79 14.24 -3.99
N GLN A 19 8.51 13.02 -4.47
CA GLN A 19 7.51 12.77 -5.51
C GLN A 19 6.28 12.04 -4.96
N GLN A 20 6.01 10.83 -5.42
CA GLN A 20 4.83 10.06 -5.03
C GLN A 20 5.18 9.17 -3.84
N CYS A 21 4.50 9.38 -2.71
CA CYS A 21 4.74 8.64 -1.47
C CYS A 21 3.45 7.95 -1.03
N VAL A 22 3.54 6.66 -0.74
CA VAL A 22 2.40 5.82 -0.40
C VAL A 22 2.69 5.06 0.89
N GLU A 23 1.72 5.03 1.79
CA GLU A 23 1.68 4.10 2.91
C GLU A 23 0.76 2.93 2.60
N VAL A 24 1.14 1.74 3.09
CA VAL A 24 0.40 0.50 2.90
C VAL A 24 0.07 -0.11 4.27
N TYR A 25 -1.12 -0.69 4.39
CA TYR A 25 -1.53 -1.55 5.49
C TYR A 25 -1.74 -2.98 4.96
N LEU A 26 -1.24 -3.97 5.68
CA LEU A 26 -1.44 -5.39 5.37
C LEU A 26 -1.96 -6.09 6.63
N GLY A 27 -3.16 -6.67 6.58
CA GLY A 27 -3.72 -7.39 7.73
C GLY A 27 -5.20 -7.68 7.55
N ASP A 28 -5.74 -8.59 8.36
CA ASP A 28 -7.20 -8.83 8.46
C ASP A 28 -7.89 -9.19 7.13
N GLY A 29 -7.14 -9.76 6.18
CA GLY A 29 -7.66 -10.08 4.85
C GLY A 29 -7.89 -8.86 3.96
N VAL A 30 -7.32 -7.70 4.29
CA VAL A 30 -7.44 -6.46 3.53
C VAL A 30 -6.08 -5.80 3.30
N VAL A 31 -6.03 -4.97 2.25
CA VAL A 31 -4.91 -4.08 1.94
C VAL A 31 -5.40 -2.64 1.93
N GLY A 32 -4.76 -1.80 2.74
CA GLY A 32 -5.01 -0.37 2.78
C GLY A 32 -3.93 0.40 2.03
N VAL A 33 -4.32 1.46 1.31
CA VAL A 33 -3.42 2.35 0.57
C VAL A 33 -3.82 3.81 0.82
N ARG A 34 -2.84 4.66 1.14
CA ARG A 34 -3.06 6.12 1.29
C ARG A 34 -1.82 6.93 0.94
N ASP A 35 -2.01 8.23 0.70
CA ASP A 35 -0.90 9.15 0.45
C ASP A 35 -0.16 9.47 1.76
N THR A 36 1.16 9.26 1.78
CA THR A 36 1.99 9.56 2.95
C THR A 36 1.97 11.06 3.30
N LYS A 37 1.82 11.94 2.30
CA LYS A 37 1.88 13.40 2.46
C LYS A 37 0.70 13.95 3.22
N ASP A 38 -0.40 13.22 3.26
CA ASP A 38 -1.59 13.64 4.03
C ASP A 38 -1.45 13.34 5.53
N HIS A 39 -0.33 12.74 5.96
CA HIS A 39 -0.01 12.48 7.37
C HIS A 39 -1.14 11.77 8.12
N GLY A 40 -1.78 10.80 7.47
CA GLY A 40 -2.89 10.02 8.03
C GLY A 40 -4.22 10.76 8.14
N ARG A 41 -4.35 11.95 7.53
CA ARG A 41 -5.61 12.72 7.45
C ARG A 41 -6.31 12.60 6.09
N GLY A 42 -5.63 12.00 5.13
CA GLY A 42 -6.11 11.82 3.75
C GLY A 42 -7.04 10.61 3.63
N PRO A 43 -7.68 10.45 2.45
CA PRO A 43 -8.53 9.30 2.18
C PRO A 43 -7.72 8.00 2.21
N GLU A 44 -8.38 6.93 2.66
CA GLU A 44 -7.83 5.57 2.65
C GLU A 44 -8.60 4.71 1.66
N LEU A 45 -7.87 4.03 0.78
CA LEU A 45 -8.42 3.04 -0.13
C LEU A 45 -8.23 1.65 0.47
N TRP A 46 -9.30 0.88 0.54
CA TRP A 46 -9.31 -0.46 1.14
C TRP A 46 -9.74 -1.50 0.11
N PHE A 47 -8.94 -2.55 -0.01
CA PHE A 47 -9.16 -3.64 -0.97
C PHE A 47 -9.21 -4.99 -0.23
N PRO A 48 -10.07 -5.93 -0.65
CA PRO A 48 -9.93 -7.33 -0.24
C PRO A 48 -8.54 -7.86 -0.62
N GLY A 49 -7.92 -8.63 0.28
CA GLY A 49 -6.59 -9.18 0.08
C GLY A 49 -6.50 -10.09 -1.15
N GLU A 50 -7.55 -10.89 -1.39
CA GLU A 50 -7.62 -11.77 -2.58
C GLU A 50 -7.57 -10.98 -3.90
N LEU A 51 -8.30 -9.87 -3.99
CA LEU A 51 -8.30 -9.03 -5.20
C LEU A 51 -6.98 -8.28 -5.36
N TRP A 52 -6.34 -7.91 -4.25
CA TRP A 52 -5.01 -7.32 -4.28
C TRP A 52 -3.98 -8.32 -4.83
N ASP A 53 -4.03 -9.57 -4.37
CA ASP A 53 -3.14 -10.64 -4.86
C ASP A 53 -3.36 -10.90 -6.36
N GLU A 54 -4.61 -10.96 -6.83
CA GLU A 54 -4.95 -11.07 -8.25
C GLU A 54 -4.40 -9.88 -9.07
N PHE A 55 -4.56 -8.66 -8.57
CA PHE A 55 -4.02 -7.46 -9.21
C PHE A 55 -2.51 -7.53 -9.36
N ILE A 56 -1.78 -7.93 -8.31
CA ILE A 56 -0.32 -8.07 -8.36
C ILE A 56 0.09 -9.18 -9.33
N ALA A 57 -0.58 -10.33 -9.29
CA ALA A 57 -0.33 -11.49 -10.16
C ALA A 57 -0.59 -11.18 -11.64
N SER A 58 -1.59 -10.35 -11.94
CA SER A 58 -1.92 -9.94 -13.31
C SER A 58 -0.76 -9.22 -14.02
N GLY A 59 0.12 -8.56 -13.26
CA GLY A 59 1.23 -7.77 -13.80
C GLY A 59 0.83 -6.50 -14.54
N ILE A 60 -0.45 -6.10 -14.51
CA ILE A 60 -0.94 -4.90 -15.21
C ILE A 60 -0.24 -3.61 -14.74
N TRP A 61 0.27 -3.61 -13.50
CA TRP A 61 1.01 -2.51 -12.89
C TRP A 61 2.43 -2.32 -13.45
N LYS A 62 2.94 -3.24 -14.29
CA LYS A 62 4.30 -3.19 -14.86
C LYS A 62 4.40 -2.37 -16.16
N ARG A 63 3.33 -1.69 -16.58
CA ARG A 63 3.31 -0.89 -17.81
C ARG A 63 4.20 0.35 -17.73
#